data_AF-A0A8B7N9Z9-F1
#
_entry.id   AF-A0A8B7N9Z9-F1
#
_cell.length_a   1.000
_cell.length_b   1.000
_cell.length_c   1.000
_cell.angle_alpha   90.00
_cell.angle_beta   90.00
_cell.angle_gamma   90.00
#
_symmetry.space_group_name_H-M   'P 1'
#
loop_
_entity.id
_entity.type
_entity.pdbx_description
1 polymer ?
#
loop_
_entity_poly.entity_id
_entity_poly.type
_entity_poly.pdbx_seq_one_letter_code
_entity_poly.pdbx_strand_id
1 'polypeptide(L)'
;MTLEEAYRAYNQYEYGYGNSHPSTKRLQRALQDIADAAAETHEGGMGTQPMYHFNNEQFETSHAVLQARWGRLVGALKSFDVTATRYLLGTSLAALQDFYAHSNWIELGHDSILEDLGLPGGTLPEVARFDEETCTPCHPTGTDCSGGLTDTVLTSGILTSDYLAAMETIPLSGKCQLPPRQVGRTQRVEEGISKDLPSACFSPRPDLHDRAATLAAQATSHYLNELRRAVGNQLFSHLLSLHWRPPVAIVTDSGINLPLTTWSNPVDKQPSYSTSYRLEPEEYIFVMYSNTLRGATGVFLSLIHI
;
A
#
# COMPACT_ATOMS: atom_id res chain seq x y z
N MET A 1 -3.75 12.67 13.28
CA MET A 1 -2.79 12.84 12.18
C MET A 1 -3.17 11.87 11.08
N THR A 2 -4.13 12.27 10.26
CA THR A 2 -4.42 11.67 8.95
C THR A 2 -3.22 11.83 8.02
N LEU A 3 -3.18 11.12 6.89
CA LEU A 3 -2.11 11.29 5.88
C LEU A 3 -2.03 12.75 5.39
N GLU A 4 -3.20 13.38 5.24
CA GLU A 4 -3.33 14.78 4.87
C GLU A 4 -2.88 15.72 5.99
N GLU A 5 -3.12 15.40 7.26
CA GLU A 5 -2.57 16.13 8.40
C GLU A 5 -1.05 15.94 8.54
N ALA A 6 -0.49 14.77 8.17
CA ALA A 6 0.95 14.54 8.13
C ALA A 6 1.61 15.33 6.99
N TYR A 7 0.95 15.37 5.81
CA TYR A 7 1.39 16.15 4.66
C TYR A 7 1.23 17.67 4.88
N ARG A 8 0.15 18.11 5.53
CA ARG A 8 -0.04 19.51 5.94
C ARG A 8 0.91 19.90 7.07
N ALA A 9 1.13 19.04 8.07
CA ALA A 9 2.14 19.28 9.11
C ALA A 9 3.56 19.38 8.53
N TYR A 10 3.84 18.68 7.42
CA TYR A 10 5.07 18.85 6.65
C TYR A 10 5.14 20.22 5.94
N ASN A 11 4.10 20.61 5.19
CA ASN A 11 4.10 21.88 4.42
C ASN A 11 3.91 23.15 5.26
N GLN A 12 3.20 23.07 6.39
CA GLN A 12 2.89 24.23 7.24
C GLN A 12 4.08 24.65 8.12
N TYR A 13 5.10 23.80 8.22
CA TYR A 13 6.31 24.03 9.02
C TYR A 13 7.43 24.75 8.27
N GLU A 14 7.25 25.06 6.98
CA GLU A 14 8.21 25.77 6.11
C GLU A 14 8.46 27.23 6.55
N TYR A 15 7.65 27.78 7.48
CA TYR A 15 7.72 29.18 7.94
C TYR A 15 8.04 29.39 9.44
N GLY A 16 8.44 28.36 10.18
CA GLY A 16 8.69 28.45 11.63
C GLY A 16 10.05 27.93 12.05
N TYR A 17 10.95 28.83 12.45
CA TYR A 17 12.25 28.55 13.07
C TYR A 17 12.22 27.37 14.07
N GLY A 18 13.07 26.35 13.86
CA GLY A 18 13.77 25.67 14.96
C GLY A 18 13.42 24.23 15.35
N ASN A 19 12.49 23.52 14.69
CA ASN A 19 12.24 22.10 14.99
C ASN A 19 12.71 21.21 13.85
N SER A 20 13.63 20.30 14.17
CA SER A 20 14.24 19.36 13.23
C SER A 20 13.22 18.48 12.52
N HIS A 21 13.08 18.69 11.20
CA HIS A 21 12.17 17.95 10.33
C HIS A 21 12.63 16.49 10.15
N PRO A 22 11.71 15.51 10.07
CA PRO A 22 12.04 14.21 9.52
C PRO A 22 12.54 14.41 8.09
N SER A 23 13.71 13.85 7.75
CA SER A 23 14.20 13.86 6.37
C SER A 23 13.12 13.37 5.39
N THR A 24 12.73 14.22 4.44
CA THR A 24 11.77 13.92 3.35
C THR A 24 12.09 12.60 2.66
N LYS A 25 13.38 12.25 2.56
CA LYS A 25 13.86 11.01 1.96
C LYS A 25 13.46 9.75 2.74
N ARG A 26 13.47 9.78 4.08
CA ARG A 26 13.09 8.60 4.89
C ARG A 26 11.60 8.33 4.83
N LEU A 27 10.78 9.38 4.88
CA LEU A 27 9.35 9.26 4.68
C LEU A 27 9.06 8.73 3.27
N GLN A 28 9.69 9.28 2.24
CA GLN A 28 9.55 8.80 0.86
C GLN A 28 9.93 7.33 0.72
N ARG A 29 11.06 6.88 1.30
CA ARG A 29 11.43 5.46 1.31
C ARG A 29 10.40 4.60 2.05
N ALA A 30 9.90 5.06 3.20
CA ALA A 30 8.87 4.32 3.93
C ALA A 30 7.58 4.15 3.13
N LEU A 31 7.16 5.19 2.41
CA LEU A 31 6.00 5.13 1.52
C LEU A 31 6.27 4.25 0.30
N GLN A 32 7.49 4.31 -0.25
CA GLN A 32 7.91 3.45 -1.36
C GLN A 32 7.88 1.97 -0.97
N ASP A 33 8.44 1.59 0.19
CA ASP A 33 8.40 0.21 0.68
C ASP A 33 6.95 -0.33 0.78
N ILE A 34 6.00 0.52 1.21
CA ILE A 34 4.58 0.15 1.32
C ILE A 34 3.97 0.02 -0.07
N ALA A 35 4.28 0.95 -0.99
CA ALA A 35 3.77 0.93 -2.36
C ALA A 35 4.32 -0.26 -3.16
N ASP A 36 5.61 -0.58 -3.01
CA ASP A 36 6.25 -1.73 -3.63
C ASP A 36 5.61 -3.03 -3.13
N ALA A 37 5.42 -3.17 -1.82
CA ALA A 37 4.74 -4.34 -1.26
C ALA A 37 3.27 -4.45 -1.71
N ALA A 38 2.59 -3.33 -1.91
CA ALA A 38 1.26 -3.33 -2.51
C ALA A 38 1.31 -3.83 -3.97
N ALA A 39 2.24 -3.33 -4.78
CA ALA A 39 2.43 -3.77 -6.17
C ALA A 39 2.81 -5.26 -6.27
N GLU A 40 3.68 -5.75 -5.38
CA GLU A 40 4.06 -7.17 -5.29
C GLU A 40 2.86 -8.10 -5.05
N THR A 41 1.75 -7.59 -4.49
CA THR A 41 0.54 -8.39 -4.27
C THR A 41 -0.06 -8.86 -5.59
N HIS A 42 0.10 -8.09 -6.67
CA HIS A 42 -0.38 -8.42 -8.02
C HIS A 42 0.62 -9.23 -8.84
N GLU A 43 1.72 -9.67 -8.23
CA GLU A 43 2.77 -10.46 -8.87
C GLU A 43 2.94 -11.86 -8.24
N GLY A 44 3.59 -12.76 -8.98
CA GLY A 44 3.98 -14.08 -8.50
C GLY A 44 2.83 -14.92 -7.95
N GLY A 45 3.07 -15.59 -6.82
CA GLY A 45 2.10 -16.49 -6.19
C GLY A 45 0.89 -15.76 -5.58
N MET A 46 1.03 -14.49 -5.15
CA MET A 46 -0.10 -13.72 -4.62
C MET A 46 -0.99 -13.21 -5.75
N GLY A 47 -0.38 -12.65 -6.80
CA GLY A 47 -1.07 -12.15 -8.00
C GLY A 47 -1.94 -13.19 -8.69
N THR A 48 -1.66 -14.47 -8.42
CA THR A 48 -2.36 -15.61 -9.00
C THR A 48 -3.33 -16.30 -8.04
N GLN A 49 -3.64 -15.72 -6.89
CA GLN A 49 -4.54 -16.33 -5.91
C GLN A 49 -5.72 -15.40 -5.60
N PRO A 50 -6.98 -15.79 -5.91
CA PRO A 50 -8.13 -14.89 -5.78
C PRO A 50 -8.34 -14.36 -4.36
N MET A 51 -7.93 -15.13 -3.35
CA MET A 51 -8.04 -14.75 -1.94
C MET A 51 -7.22 -13.50 -1.57
N TYR A 52 -6.25 -13.06 -2.37
CA TYR A 52 -5.54 -11.80 -2.11
C TYR A 52 -6.17 -10.58 -2.82
N HIS A 53 -7.17 -10.82 -3.67
CA HIS A 53 -7.73 -9.81 -4.57
C HIS A 53 -9.27 -9.72 -4.51
N PHE A 54 -9.91 -10.41 -3.56
CA PHE A 54 -11.38 -10.49 -3.48
C PHE A 54 -12.05 -10.94 -4.79
N ASN A 55 -11.39 -11.81 -5.55
CA ASN A 55 -11.96 -12.42 -6.75
C ASN A 55 -12.60 -13.78 -6.44
N ASN A 56 -13.33 -14.32 -7.42
CA ASN A 56 -13.96 -15.64 -7.37
C ASN A 56 -14.88 -15.86 -6.14
N GLU A 57 -15.47 -14.77 -5.63
CA GLU A 57 -16.35 -14.74 -4.45
C GLU A 57 -15.66 -15.23 -3.17
N GLN A 58 -14.31 -15.23 -3.13
CA GLN A 58 -13.54 -15.64 -1.95
C GLN A 58 -13.47 -14.59 -0.85
N PHE A 59 -14.56 -13.83 -0.64
CA PHE A 59 -14.62 -12.72 0.32
C PHE A 59 -14.27 -13.17 1.74
N GLU A 60 -14.83 -14.28 2.21
CA GLU A 60 -14.55 -14.84 3.54
C GLU A 60 -13.08 -15.19 3.71
N THR A 61 -12.48 -15.85 2.70
CA THR A 61 -11.05 -16.20 2.72
C THR A 61 -10.17 -14.94 2.69
N SER A 62 -10.49 -13.98 1.82
CA SER A 62 -9.78 -12.69 1.73
C SER A 62 -9.84 -11.91 3.03
N HIS A 63 -11.01 -11.86 3.66
CA HIS A 63 -11.21 -11.22 4.96
C HIS A 63 -10.42 -11.91 6.07
N ALA A 64 -10.43 -13.25 6.12
CA ALA A 64 -9.64 -14.02 7.07
C ALA A 64 -8.11 -13.80 6.88
N VAL A 65 -7.64 -13.69 5.62
CA VAL A 65 -6.24 -13.37 5.31
C VAL A 65 -5.88 -11.98 5.85
N LEU A 66 -6.74 -10.98 5.65
CA LEU A 66 -6.53 -9.63 6.19
C LEU A 66 -6.51 -9.63 7.72
N GLN A 67 -7.44 -10.31 8.39
CA GLN A 67 -7.48 -10.41 9.85
C GLN A 67 -6.22 -11.08 10.41
N ALA A 68 -5.73 -12.14 9.76
CA ALA A 68 -4.48 -12.79 10.14
C ALA A 68 -3.27 -11.86 9.93
N ARG A 69 -3.24 -11.11 8.83
CA ARG A 69 -2.19 -10.11 8.57
C ARG A 69 -2.22 -8.97 9.57
N TRP A 70 -3.39 -8.51 10.01
CA TRP A 70 -3.52 -7.49 11.06
C TRP A 70 -2.78 -7.87 12.35
N GLY A 71 -3.00 -9.09 12.85
CA GLY A 71 -2.32 -9.58 14.05
C GLY A 71 -0.79 -9.59 13.89
N ARG A 72 -0.31 -10.04 12.72
CA ARG A 72 1.13 -10.05 12.38
C ARG A 72 1.70 -8.64 12.23
N LEU A 73 0.95 -7.73 11.60
CA LEU A 73 1.30 -6.34 11.38
C LEU A 73 1.49 -5.61 12.71
N VAL A 74 0.53 -5.74 13.62
CA VAL A 74 0.61 -5.17 14.97
C VAL A 74 1.78 -5.77 15.75
N GLY A 75 1.99 -7.08 15.67
CA GLY A 75 3.11 -7.76 16.34
C GLY A 75 4.49 -7.33 15.83
N ALA A 76 4.65 -7.24 14.50
CA ALA A 76 5.88 -6.78 13.86
C ALA A 76 6.21 -5.34 14.27
N LEU A 77 5.20 -4.45 14.26
CA LEU A 77 5.40 -3.06 14.62
C LEU A 77 5.77 -2.89 16.10
N LYS A 78 5.14 -3.65 17.00
CA LYS A 78 5.51 -3.69 18.43
C LYS A 78 6.93 -4.20 18.67
N SER A 79 7.45 -5.03 17.77
CA SER A 79 8.82 -5.55 17.81
C SER A 79 9.83 -4.66 17.06
N PHE A 80 9.40 -3.48 16.58
CA PHE A 80 10.19 -2.55 15.77
C PHE A 80 10.71 -3.14 14.44
N ASP A 81 10.09 -4.21 13.94
CA ASP A 81 10.39 -4.76 12.62
C ASP A 81 9.64 -3.96 11.54
N VAL A 82 10.22 -2.81 11.19
CA VAL A 82 9.61 -1.88 10.22
C VAL A 82 9.53 -2.46 8.82
N THR A 83 10.46 -3.33 8.42
CA THR A 83 10.46 -3.97 7.10
C THR A 83 9.28 -4.93 6.98
N ALA A 84 9.11 -5.85 7.93
CA ALA A 84 7.97 -6.76 7.93
C ALA A 84 6.64 -5.99 8.08
N THR A 85 6.63 -4.92 8.89
CA THR A 85 5.43 -4.09 9.08
C THR A 85 5.01 -3.43 7.77
N ARG A 86 5.93 -2.79 7.04
CA ARG A 86 5.61 -2.12 5.76
C ARG A 86 5.16 -3.11 4.69
N TYR A 87 5.79 -4.28 4.63
CA TYR A 87 5.38 -5.35 3.72
C TYR A 87 3.96 -5.86 4.00
N LEU A 88 3.67 -6.19 5.26
CA LEU A 88 2.33 -6.63 5.67
C LEU A 88 1.29 -5.53 5.47
N LEU A 89 1.65 -4.27 5.69
CA LEU A 89 0.77 -3.13 5.46
C LEU A 89 0.46 -2.98 3.97
N GLY A 90 1.49 -2.89 3.12
CA GLY A 90 1.32 -2.73 1.67
C GLY A 90 0.45 -3.83 1.06
N THR A 91 0.74 -5.10 1.39
CA THR A 91 -0.05 -6.24 0.91
C THR A 91 -1.48 -6.27 1.46
N SER A 92 -1.73 -5.73 2.65
CA SER A 92 -3.10 -5.59 3.18
C SER A 92 -3.85 -4.44 2.49
N LEU A 93 -3.18 -3.31 2.24
CA LEU A 93 -3.77 -2.16 1.55
C LEU A 93 -4.11 -2.50 0.10
N ALA A 94 -3.30 -3.30 -0.59
CA ALA A 94 -3.62 -3.79 -1.94
C ALA A 94 -4.94 -4.55 -1.96
N ALA A 95 -5.10 -5.56 -1.08
CA ALA A 95 -6.34 -6.33 -0.99
C ALA A 95 -7.56 -5.47 -0.61
N LEU A 96 -7.40 -4.50 0.30
CA LEU A 96 -8.47 -3.56 0.65
C LEU A 96 -8.92 -2.71 -0.55
N GLN A 97 -7.98 -2.29 -1.41
CA GLN A 97 -8.30 -1.53 -2.62
C GLN A 97 -8.98 -2.44 -3.66
N ASP A 98 -8.48 -3.67 -3.83
CA ASP A 98 -9.05 -4.67 -4.73
C ASP A 98 -10.50 -5.02 -4.36
N PHE A 99 -10.89 -5.01 -3.07
CA PHE A 99 -12.29 -5.16 -2.67
C PHE A 99 -13.20 -4.16 -3.38
N TYR A 100 -12.85 -2.87 -3.41
CA TYR A 100 -13.69 -1.84 -4.05
C TYR A 100 -13.63 -1.90 -5.57
N ALA A 101 -12.55 -2.43 -6.14
CA ALA A 101 -12.39 -2.56 -7.58
C ALA A 101 -13.08 -3.81 -8.15
N HIS A 102 -13.04 -4.93 -7.42
CA HIS A 102 -13.45 -6.24 -7.92
C HIS A 102 -14.80 -6.74 -7.37
N SER A 103 -15.36 -6.09 -6.35
CA SER A 103 -16.70 -6.41 -5.82
C SER A 103 -17.80 -5.50 -6.37
N ASN A 104 -19.05 -5.93 -6.14
CA ASN A 104 -20.25 -5.14 -6.42
C ASN A 104 -20.61 -4.11 -5.32
N TRP A 105 -19.71 -3.80 -4.38
CA TRP A 105 -20.02 -2.93 -3.23
C TRP A 105 -20.69 -1.60 -3.63
N ILE A 106 -20.20 -0.99 -4.72
CA ILE A 106 -20.70 0.29 -5.22
C ILE A 106 -22.04 0.11 -5.93
N GLU A 107 -22.20 -0.98 -6.68
CA GLU A 107 -23.42 -1.35 -7.39
C GLU A 107 -24.58 -1.68 -6.43
N LEU A 108 -24.28 -2.20 -5.23
CA LEU A 108 -25.24 -2.34 -4.14
C LEU A 108 -25.70 -0.99 -3.55
N GLY A 109 -25.17 0.13 -4.06
CA GLY A 109 -25.56 1.47 -3.67
C GLY A 109 -24.74 2.07 -2.53
N HIS A 110 -23.73 1.35 -2.02
CA HIS A 110 -22.90 1.86 -0.92
C HIS A 110 -22.05 3.06 -1.37
N ASP A 111 -22.12 4.14 -0.60
CA ASP A 111 -21.37 5.39 -0.79
C ASP A 111 -20.32 5.62 0.31
N SER A 112 -20.23 4.69 1.27
CA SER A 112 -19.23 4.65 2.34
C SER A 112 -18.41 3.37 2.30
N ILE A 113 -17.30 3.37 3.03
CA ILE A 113 -16.45 2.19 3.21
C ILE A 113 -17.13 1.13 4.09
N LEU A 114 -16.76 -0.14 3.90
CA LEU A 114 -16.99 -1.19 4.89
C LEU A 114 -15.90 -1.07 5.96
N GLU A 115 -16.19 -0.34 7.05
CA GLU A 115 -15.21 0.02 8.08
C GLU A 115 -14.51 -1.20 8.68
N ASP A 116 -15.25 -2.28 8.92
CA ASP A 116 -14.77 -3.49 9.56
C ASP A 116 -14.01 -4.47 8.63
N LEU A 117 -13.86 -4.13 7.34
CA LEU A 117 -13.20 -4.99 6.36
C LEU A 117 -11.74 -5.27 6.74
N GLY A 118 -11.41 -6.55 6.91
CA GLY A 118 -10.07 -7.01 7.28
C GLY A 118 -9.64 -6.71 8.73
N LEU A 119 -10.49 -6.08 9.54
CA LEU A 119 -10.20 -5.80 10.94
C LEU A 119 -10.65 -6.95 11.87
N PRO A 120 -10.00 -7.13 13.04
CA PRO A 120 -10.37 -8.19 13.97
C PRO A 120 -11.83 -8.10 14.42
N GLY A 121 -12.57 -9.20 14.28
CA GLY A 121 -13.97 -9.27 14.67
C GLY A 121 -14.95 -8.64 13.67
N GLY A 122 -14.46 -8.07 12.57
CA GLY A 122 -15.29 -7.56 11.50
C GLY A 122 -16.08 -8.65 10.79
N THR A 123 -17.27 -8.30 10.29
CA THR A 123 -18.18 -9.19 9.58
C THR A 123 -18.40 -8.73 8.15
N LEU A 124 -18.67 -9.68 7.26
CA LEU A 124 -19.04 -9.39 5.88
C LEU A 124 -20.57 -9.48 5.69
N PRO A 125 -21.14 -8.74 4.72
CA PRO A 125 -22.46 -9.04 4.18
C PRO A 125 -22.54 -10.47 3.62
N GLU A 126 -23.76 -10.91 3.33
CA GLU A 126 -23.99 -12.19 2.66
C GLU A 126 -23.27 -12.24 1.31
N VAL A 127 -22.61 -13.35 1.03
CA VAL A 127 -21.83 -13.58 -0.19
C VAL A 127 -22.59 -14.56 -1.07
N ALA A 128 -22.60 -14.31 -2.38
CA ALA A 128 -23.24 -15.18 -3.36
C ALA A 128 -22.74 -16.61 -3.26
N ARG A 129 -23.65 -17.57 -3.46
CA ARG A 129 -23.28 -18.98 -3.49
C ARG A 129 -22.60 -19.31 -4.81
N PHE A 130 -21.76 -20.34 -4.82
CA PHE A 130 -21.06 -20.78 -6.03
C PHE A 130 -22.00 -21.04 -7.23
N ASP A 131 -23.21 -21.57 -6.97
CA ASP A 131 -24.25 -21.90 -7.96
C ASP A 131 -25.26 -20.77 -8.23
N GLU A 132 -25.11 -19.61 -7.59
CA GLU A 132 -26.02 -18.47 -7.76
C GLU A 132 -25.61 -17.60 -8.95
N GLU A 133 -26.56 -17.33 -9.85
CA GLU A 133 -26.35 -16.41 -10.97
C GLU A 133 -26.27 -14.96 -10.46
N THR A 134 -25.10 -14.36 -10.63
CA THR A 134 -24.83 -13.00 -10.16
C THR A 134 -24.74 -11.99 -11.31
N CYS A 135 -24.49 -12.46 -12.53
CA CYS A 135 -24.33 -11.67 -13.74
C CYS A 135 -25.40 -11.99 -14.79
N THR A 136 -25.96 -10.96 -15.42
CA THR A 136 -26.82 -11.09 -16.60
C THR A 136 -25.97 -11.09 -17.88
N PRO A 137 -26.26 -11.96 -18.87
CA PRO A 137 -25.59 -11.95 -20.16
C PRO A 137 -25.76 -10.62 -20.89
N CYS A 138 -24.69 -10.08 -21.47
CA CYS A 138 -24.75 -8.90 -22.31
C CYS A 138 -24.97 -9.32 -23.78
N HIS A 139 -26.08 -8.89 -24.40
CA HIS A 139 -26.36 -9.21 -25.80
C HIS A 139 -25.78 -8.13 -26.73
N PRO A 140 -24.98 -8.48 -27.77
CA PRO A 140 -24.27 -7.52 -28.62
C PRO A 140 -25.15 -6.60 -29.49
N THR A 141 -26.48 -6.71 -29.40
CA THR A 141 -27.46 -5.94 -30.18
C THR A 141 -28.41 -5.12 -29.31
N GLY A 142 -28.20 -5.09 -27.99
CA GLY A 142 -29.06 -4.43 -27.01
C GLY A 142 -28.38 -3.26 -26.29
N THR A 143 -29.20 -2.31 -25.88
CA THR A 143 -28.87 -1.08 -25.15
C THR A 143 -28.16 -1.36 -23.83
N ASP A 144 -27.05 -0.63 -23.60
CA ASP A 144 -26.44 -0.31 -22.29
C ASP A 144 -26.23 -1.50 -21.32
N CYS A 145 -25.14 -2.23 -21.51
CA CYS A 145 -24.64 -3.23 -20.56
C CYS A 145 -23.88 -2.59 -19.38
N SER A 146 -24.43 -1.55 -18.76
CA SER A 146 -23.84 -0.89 -17.59
C SER A 146 -24.04 -1.74 -16.32
N GLY A 147 -23.32 -2.86 -16.27
CA GLY A 147 -22.97 -3.57 -15.05
C GLY A 147 -23.62 -4.91 -14.80
N GLY A 148 -24.58 -5.30 -15.61
CA GLY A 148 -24.96 -6.70 -15.80
C GLY A 148 -25.08 -7.56 -14.54
N LEU A 149 -25.55 -7.02 -13.40
CA LEU A 149 -25.82 -7.79 -12.19
C LEU A 149 -27.29 -8.23 -12.17
N THR A 150 -27.59 -9.37 -11.57
CA THR A 150 -28.98 -9.83 -11.43
C THR A 150 -29.76 -8.97 -10.42
N ASP A 151 -31.06 -8.78 -10.67
CA ASP A 151 -31.95 -8.06 -9.75
C ASP A 151 -31.95 -8.68 -8.36
N THR A 152 -31.82 -10.01 -8.25
CA THR A 152 -31.74 -10.74 -6.98
C THR A 152 -30.55 -10.28 -6.16
N VAL A 153 -29.36 -10.19 -6.76
CA VAL A 153 -28.14 -9.71 -6.10
C VAL A 153 -28.30 -8.28 -5.61
N LEU A 154 -28.83 -7.39 -6.45
CA LEU A 154 -29.00 -5.98 -6.13
C LEU A 154 -30.05 -5.76 -5.03
N THR A 155 -31.19 -6.43 -5.11
CA THR A 155 -32.30 -6.26 -4.16
C THR A 155 -32.05 -6.93 -2.82
N SER A 156 -31.29 -8.03 -2.81
CA SER A 156 -30.96 -8.77 -1.58
C SER A 156 -29.67 -8.29 -0.91
N GLY A 157 -28.90 -7.41 -1.57
CA GLY A 157 -27.64 -6.89 -1.01
C GLY A 157 -26.53 -7.92 -0.94
N ILE A 158 -26.52 -8.89 -1.87
CA ILE A 158 -25.58 -10.02 -1.86
C ILE A 158 -24.25 -9.57 -2.50
N LEU A 159 -23.13 -9.88 -1.85
CA LEU A 159 -21.80 -9.63 -2.39
C LEU A 159 -21.44 -10.63 -3.49
N THR A 160 -20.91 -10.11 -4.59
CA THR A 160 -20.32 -10.88 -5.69
C THR A 160 -19.06 -10.17 -6.19
N SER A 161 -18.20 -10.90 -6.90
CA SER A 161 -16.97 -10.39 -7.47
C SER A 161 -16.69 -11.00 -8.83
N ASP A 162 -15.77 -10.41 -9.59
CA ASP A 162 -15.30 -11.02 -10.83
C ASP A 162 -14.53 -12.32 -10.61
N TYR A 163 -14.82 -13.29 -11.48
CA TYR A 163 -14.07 -14.54 -11.59
C TYR A 163 -12.92 -14.42 -12.58
N LEU A 164 -11.74 -14.89 -12.16
CA LEU A 164 -10.54 -14.97 -12.98
C LEU A 164 -10.58 -16.24 -13.85
N ALA A 165 -10.78 -16.08 -15.16
CA ALA A 165 -10.81 -17.21 -16.11
C ALA A 165 -9.47 -17.96 -16.24
N ALA A 166 -8.36 -17.39 -15.78
CA ALA A 166 -7.00 -17.90 -15.98
C ALA A 166 -6.52 -18.94 -14.94
N MET A 167 -7.33 -19.30 -13.93
CA MET A 167 -6.90 -20.10 -12.78
C MET A 167 -7.55 -21.49 -12.67
N GLU A 168 -7.80 -22.15 -13.79
CA GLU A 168 -8.43 -23.49 -13.85
C GLU A 168 -9.87 -23.57 -13.28
N THR A 169 -10.37 -22.51 -12.65
CA THR A 169 -11.76 -22.34 -12.26
C THR A 169 -12.53 -21.72 -13.41
N ILE A 170 -13.18 -22.55 -14.22
CA ILE A 170 -14.23 -22.08 -15.13
C ILE A 170 -15.43 -21.75 -14.25
N PRO A 171 -15.82 -20.47 -14.12
CA PRO A 171 -16.97 -20.12 -13.31
C PRO A 171 -18.25 -20.72 -13.93
N LEU A 172 -19.25 -20.99 -13.10
CA LEU A 172 -20.55 -21.42 -13.60
C LEU A 172 -21.17 -20.34 -14.50
N SER A 173 -22.10 -20.76 -15.37
CA SER A 173 -22.85 -19.82 -16.20
C SER A 173 -23.58 -18.81 -15.31
N GLY A 174 -23.63 -17.54 -15.74
CA GLY A 174 -24.25 -16.47 -14.97
C GLY A 174 -23.35 -15.86 -13.88
N LYS A 175 -22.06 -16.19 -13.81
CA LYS A 175 -21.10 -15.48 -12.95
C LYS A 175 -20.39 -14.33 -13.69
N CYS A 176 -20.07 -13.27 -12.95
CA CYS A 176 -19.31 -12.13 -13.45
C CYS A 176 -17.88 -12.58 -13.77
N GLN A 177 -17.36 -12.25 -14.95
CA GLN A 177 -16.03 -12.69 -15.37
C GLN A 177 -15.12 -11.48 -15.55
N LEU A 178 -13.91 -11.56 -15.01
CA LEU A 178 -12.87 -10.61 -15.37
C LEU A 178 -12.42 -10.94 -16.80
N PRO A 179 -12.43 -9.98 -17.73
CA PRO A 179 -11.94 -10.22 -19.07
C PRO A 179 -10.49 -10.72 -19.08
N PRO A 180 -10.14 -11.61 -20.02
CA PRO A 180 -8.74 -11.94 -20.23
C PRO A 180 -7.99 -10.68 -20.67
N ARG A 181 -6.87 -10.38 -20.00
CA ARG A 181 -5.99 -9.23 -20.26
C ARG A 181 -5.48 -9.11 -21.71
N GLN A 182 -5.67 -10.16 -22.53
CA GLN A 182 -5.17 -10.29 -23.91
C GLN A 182 -6.24 -10.56 -24.98
N VAL A 183 -7.53 -10.40 -24.72
CA VAL A 183 -8.48 -10.41 -25.84
C VAL A 183 -8.18 -9.17 -26.69
N GLY A 184 -7.84 -9.40 -27.96
CA GLY A 184 -7.36 -8.37 -28.87
C GLY A 184 -8.21 -7.10 -28.82
N ARG A 185 -7.56 -5.96 -29.06
CA ARG A 185 -8.01 -4.55 -29.05
C ARG A 185 -9.36 -4.20 -29.72
N THR A 186 -10.16 -5.17 -30.16
CA THR A 186 -11.36 -5.00 -30.96
C THR A 186 -12.66 -5.38 -30.26
N GLN A 187 -12.64 -5.94 -29.05
CA GLN A 187 -13.87 -6.33 -28.34
C GLN A 187 -13.97 -5.59 -27.01
N ARG A 188 -15.04 -4.80 -26.83
CA ARG A 188 -15.38 -4.24 -25.52
C ARG A 188 -15.63 -5.40 -24.56
N VAL A 189 -15.13 -5.26 -23.35
CA VAL A 189 -15.51 -6.16 -22.27
C VAL A 189 -16.73 -5.53 -21.63
N GLU A 190 -17.91 -6.03 -21.99
CA GLU A 190 -19.18 -5.49 -21.49
C GLU A 190 -19.75 -6.33 -20.33
N GLU A 191 -19.10 -7.45 -19.99
CA GLU A 191 -19.52 -8.35 -18.92
C GLU A 191 -18.51 -8.30 -17.77
N GLY A 192 -18.99 -8.11 -16.55
CA GLY A 192 -18.19 -8.10 -15.31
C GLY A 192 -18.37 -6.84 -14.46
N ILE A 193 -17.62 -6.78 -13.36
CA ILE A 193 -17.78 -5.80 -12.28
C ILE A 193 -16.53 -4.93 -12.10
N SER A 194 -15.38 -5.31 -12.66
CA SER A 194 -14.10 -4.67 -12.39
C SER A 194 -14.08 -3.18 -12.75
N LYS A 195 -13.44 -2.42 -11.86
CA LYS A 195 -13.28 -0.97 -11.89
C LYS A 195 -11.81 -0.56 -11.90
N ASP A 196 -10.90 -1.46 -12.31
CA ASP A 196 -9.45 -1.26 -12.21
C ASP A 196 -8.94 -0.05 -12.98
N LEU A 197 -9.53 0.22 -14.15
CA LEU A 197 -9.11 1.27 -15.06
C LEU A 197 -10.30 2.10 -15.53
N PRO A 198 -10.10 3.40 -15.78
CA PRO A 198 -11.11 4.30 -16.34
C PRO A 198 -11.26 4.10 -17.86
N SER A 199 -11.33 2.84 -18.31
CA SER A 199 -11.42 2.49 -19.73
C SER A 199 -12.18 1.20 -19.96
N ALA A 200 -13.21 1.27 -20.80
CA ALA A 200 -14.02 0.12 -21.24
C ALA A 200 -13.23 -0.96 -22.01
N CYS A 201 -11.97 -0.67 -22.39
CA CYS A 201 -11.08 -1.65 -23.00
C CYS A 201 -10.50 -2.65 -21.99
N PHE A 202 -10.49 -2.30 -20.70
CA PHE A 202 -9.78 -3.05 -19.67
C PHE A 202 -10.63 -3.33 -18.43
N SER A 203 -11.69 -2.54 -18.22
CA SER A 203 -12.60 -2.69 -17.10
C SER A 203 -14.05 -2.67 -17.59
N PRO A 204 -14.89 -3.62 -17.15
CA PRO A 204 -16.33 -3.62 -17.45
C PRO A 204 -17.08 -2.41 -16.89
N ARG A 205 -16.61 -1.86 -15.74
CA ARG A 205 -17.21 -0.72 -15.04
C ARG A 205 -16.29 0.50 -14.97
N PRO A 206 -15.87 1.06 -16.12
CA PRO A 206 -14.99 2.23 -16.11
C PRO A 206 -15.72 3.48 -15.58
N ASP A 207 -17.06 3.49 -15.63
CA ASP A 207 -17.94 4.53 -15.09
C ASP A 207 -17.86 4.63 -13.56
N LEU A 208 -17.50 3.53 -12.88
CA LEU A 208 -17.39 3.47 -11.42
C LEU A 208 -15.95 3.56 -10.91
N HIS A 209 -14.95 3.68 -11.79
CA HIS A 209 -13.52 3.72 -11.43
C HIS A 209 -13.21 4.78 -10.36
N ASP A 210 -13.59 6.05 -10.61
CA ASP A 210 -13.26 7.15 -9.70
C ASP A 210 -13.93 6.98 -8.33
N ARG A 211 -15.15 6.41 -8.31
CA ARG A 211 -15.87 6.14 -7.06
C ARG A 211 -15.21 5.00 -6.29
N ALA A 212 -14.77 3.94 -6.97
CA ALA A 212 -14.00 2.86 -6.36
C ALA A 212 -12.68 3.35 -5.79
N ALA A 213 -11.91 4.11 -6.56
CA ALA A 213 -10.66 4.71 -6.12
C ALA A 213 -10.85 5.60 -4.88
N THR A 214 -11.95 6.38 -4.85
CA THR A 214 -12.28 7.22 -3.69
C THR A 214 -12.55 6.39 -2.43
N LEU A 215 -13.40 5.36 -2.52
CA LEU A 215 -13.68 4.49 -1.37
C LEU A 215 -12.45 3.69 -0.93
N ALA A 216 -11.65 3.23 -1.88
CA ALA A 216 -10.39 2.53 -1.62
C ALA A 216 -9.38 3.41 -0.85
N ALA A 217 -9.28 4.71 -1.22
CA ALA A 217 -8.46 5.68 -0.50
C ALA A 217 -9.00 5.99 0.91
N GLN A 218 -10.32 6.08 1.06
CA GLN A 218 -10.97 6.24 2.37
C GLN A 218 -10.72 5.01 3.26
N ALA A 219 -10.84 3.79 2.72
CA ALA A 219 -10.62 2.55 3.45
C ALA A 219 -9.15 2.41 3.87
N THR A 220 -8.22 2.77 2.99
CA THR A 220 -6.79 2.87 3.32
C THR A 220 -6.55 3.82 4.49
N SER A 221 -7.17 5.01 4.45
CA SER A 221 -7.05 6.01 5.53
C SER A 221 -7.66 5.51 6.84
N HIS A 222 -8.80 4.83 6.78
CA HIS A 222 -9.46 4.21 7.93
C HIS A 222 -8.55 3.13 8.55
N TYR A 223 -8.04 2.19 7.75
CA TYR A 223 -7.17 1.12 8.21
C TYR A 223 -5.88 1.63 8.87
N LEU A 224 -5.26 2.68 8.30
CA LEU A 224 -4.12 3.36 8.92
C LEU A 224 -4.47 4.03 10.26
N ASN A 225 -5.66 4.62 10.37
CA ASN A 225 -6.13 5.22 11.61
C ASN A 225 -6.38 4.16 12.68
N GLU A 226 -6.97 3.02 12.33
CA GLU A 226 -7.15 1.89 13.25
C GLU A 226 -5.80 1.33 13.69
N LEU A 227 -4.83 1.20 12.78
CA LEU A 227 -3.49 0.74 13.13
C LEU A 227 -2.85 1.71 14.14
N ARG A 228 -2.94 3.01 13.87
CA ARG A 228 -2.45 4.05 14.79
C ARG A 228 -3.12 3.98 16.16
N ARG A 229 -4.44 3.74 16.22
CA ARG A 229 -5.18 3.55 17.49
C ARG A 229 -4.67 2.31 18.23
N ALA A 230 -4.42 1.21 17.52
CA ALA A 230 -3.98 -0.06 18.10
C ALA A 230 -2.54 -0.05 18.63
N VAL A 231 -1.62 0.67 17.97
CA VAL A 231 -0.19 0.69 18.34
C VAL A 231 0.26 1.98 19.06
N GLY A 232 -0.52 3.05 18.99
CA GLY A 232 -0.17 4.37 19.50
C GLY A 232 0.74 5.19 18.58
N ASN A 233 0.79 6.50 18.83
CA ASN A 233 1.48 7.46 17.95
C ASN A 233 2.97 7.19 17.79
N GLN A 234 3.67 6.77 18.85
CA GLN A 234 5.12 6.56 18.80
C GLN A 234 5.50 5.45 17.82
N LEU A 235 4.88 4.28 17.94
CA LEU A 235 5.11 3.16 17.03
C LEU A 235 4.63 3.48 15.62
N PHE A 236 3.50 4.16 15.46
CA PHE A 236 3.03 4.61 14.16
C PHE A 236 4.00 5.60 13.48
N SER A 237 4.63 6.49 14.24
CA SER A 237 5.69 7.36 13.72
C SER A 237 6.92 6.57 13.25
N HIS A 238 7.27 5.48 13.93
CA HIS A 238 8.38 4.60 13.49
C HIS A 238 8.08 3.91 12.15
N LEU A 239 6.85 3.42 11.96
CA LEU A 239 6.38 2.85 10.69
C LEU A 239 6.67 3.80 9.51
N LEU A 240 6.34 5.08 9.66
CA LEU A 240 6.53 6.11 8.63
C LEU A 240 7.89 6.81 8.70
N SER A 241 8.80 6.37 9.59
CA SER A 241 10.11 7.00 9.81
C SER A 241 10.07 8.50 10.12
N LEU A 242 9.06 8.90 10.89
CA LEU A 242 8.82 10.27 11.35
C LEU A 242 9.56 10.61 12.65
N HIS A 243 10.25 9.65 13.27
CA HIS A 243 11.04 9.90 14.48
C HIS A 243 12.29 10.72 14.15
N TRP A 244 12.63 11.67 15.03
CA TRP A 244 13.86 12.46 14.90
C TRP A 244 15.11 11.58 15.10
N ARG A 245 16.16 11.84 14.31
CA ARG A 245 17.50 11.30 14.56
C ARG A 245 18.54 12.40 14.34
N PRO A 246 19.59 12.51 15.17
CA PRO A 246 20.64 13.49 14.92
C PRO A 246 21.46 13.11 13.68
N PRO A 247 21.88 14.08 12.84
CA PRO A 247 22.94 13.84 11.85
C PRO A 247 24.28 13.65 12.56
N VAL A 248 25.17 12.88 11.96
CA VAL A 248 26.57 12.74 12.41
C VAL A 248 27.46 13.42 11.40
N ALA A 249 28.18 14.46 11.83
CA ALA A 249 29.23 15.07 11.05
C ALA A 249 30.58 14.43 11.40
N ILE A 250 31.26 13.85 10.42
CA ILE A 250 32.61 13.33 10.57
C ILE A 250 33.56 14.36 9.95
N VAL A 251 34.33 15.03 10.81
CA VAL A 251 35.35 16.00 10.40
C VAL A 251 36.71 15.31 10.40
N THR A 252 37.38 15.30 9.25
CA THR A 252 38.74 14.75 9.15
C THR A 252 39.75 15.89 8.97
N ASP A 253 40.66 16.02 9.93
CA ASP A 253 41.86 16.87 9.83
C ASP A 253 43.06 15.98 9.47
N SER A 254 43.26 15.76 8.18
CA SER A 254 44.50 15.16 7.72
C SER A 254 44.83 15.70 6.35
N GLY A 255 46.00 16.34 6.22
CA GLY A 255 46.67 16.59 4.94
C GLY A 255 47.12 15.29 4.23
N ILE A 256 46.43 14.19 4.46
CA ILE A 256 46.69 12.86 3.94
C ILE A 256 45.54 12.55 2.98
N ASN A 257 45.88 12.29 1.73
CA ASN A 257 44.98 11.68 0.74
C ASN A 257 44.54 10.32 1.27
N LEU A 258 43.43 10.27 1.99
CA LEU A 258 42.75 9.03 2.35
C LEU A 258 41.98 8.55 1.12
N PRO A 259 42.33 7.41 0.52
CA PRO A 259 41.50 6.84 -0.54
C PRO A 259 40.14 6.45 0.07
N LEU A 260 39.06 6.90 -0.58
CA LEU A 260 37.65 6.62 -0.24
C LEU A 260 37.35 5.11 -0.02
N THR A 261 38.23 4.23 -0.49
CA THR A 261 38.14 2.77 -0.33
C THR A 261 38.43 2.27 1.09
N THR A 262 38.91 3.11 2.01
CA THR A 262 39.15 2.71 3.41
C THR A 262 37.90 2.71 4.29
N TRP A 263 36.78 3.24 3.80
CA TRP A 263 35.54 3.42 4.57
C TRP A 263 34.43 2.42 4.19
N SER A 264 34.68 1.49 3.28
CA SER A 264 33.71 0.46 2.86
C SER A 264 33.51 -0.68 3.88
N ASN A 265 34.12 -0.62 5.06
CA ASN A 265 33.86 -1.56 6.15
C ASN A 265 33.83 -0.85 7.51
N PRO A 266 32.66 -0.37 7.98
CA PRO A 266 32.53 0.27 9.29
C PRO A 266 32.47 -0.72 10.48
N VAL A 267 32.80 -2.00 10.29
CA VAL A 267 32.48 -3.04 11.28
C VAL A 267 33.48 -3.16 12.44
N ASP A 268 34.75 -2.77 12.30
CA ASP A 268 35.76 -3.38 13.18
C ASP A 268 36.21 -2.61 14.43
N LYS A 269 35.80 -1.36 14.67
CA LYS A 269 36.16 -0.65 15.92
C LYS A 269 35.10 0.36 16.38
N GLN A 270 33.98 -0.13 16.92
CA GLN A 270 33.10 0.70 17.75
C GLN A 270 33.57 0.68 19.21
N PRO A 271 33.74 1.85 19.88
CA PRO A 271 33.94 1.89 21.32
C PRO A 271 32.66 1.40 22.02
N SER A 272 32.82 0.60 23.08
CA SER A 272 31.73 0.06 23.87
C SER A 272 31.00 1.16 24.66
N TYR A 273 30.06 1.83 23.99
CA TYR A 273 29.03 2.64 24.65
C TYR A 273 27.75 1.81 24.83
N SER A 274 27.11 2.06 25.97
CA SER A 274 26.01 1.30 26.57
C SER A 274 24.87 0.95 25.61
N THR A 275 24.21 -0.16 25.92
CA THR A 275 23.06 -0.83 25.27
C THR A 275 21.77 -0.01 25.09
N SER A 276 21.82 1.31 25.16
CA SER A 276 20.70 2.19 24.83
C SER A 276 20.67 2.46 23.32
N TYR A 277 19.89 1.66 22.59
CA TYR A 277 19.38 1.91 21.23
C TYR A 277 20.39 2.54 20.24
N ARG A 278 21.10 1.70 19.49
CA ARG A 278 21.93 2.11 18.33
C ARG A 278 21.03 2.68 17.23
N LEU A 279 20.63 3.94 17.34
CA LEU A 279 19.94 4.66 16.27
C LEU A 279 21.01 5.14 15.29
N GLU A 280 21.07 4.53 14.10
CA GLU A 280 21.89 5.06 13.01
C GLU A 280 21.52 6.53 12.74
N PRO A 281 22.50 7.42 12.55
CA PRO A 281 22.26 8.84 12.38
C PRO A 281 21.43 9.18 11.14
N GLU A 282 20.79 10.35 11.15
CA GLU A 282 19.91 10.80 10.06
C GLU A 282 20.65 10.98 8.73
N GLU A 283 21.89 11.45 8.80
CA GLU A 283 22.77 11.68 7.68
C GLU A 283 24.22 11.62 8.19
N TYR A 284 25.12 11.11 7.36
CA TYR A 284 26.56 11.24 7.58
C TYR A 284 27.09 12.39 6.72
N ILE A 285 27.54 13.45 7.38
CA ILE A 285 28.12 14.62 6.71
C ILE A 285 29.64 14.52 6.82
N PHE A 286 30.32 14.31 5.69
CA PHE A 286 31.78 14.34 5.66
C PHE A 286 32.25 15.78 5.41
N VAL A 287 33.03 16.30 6.37
CA VAL A 287 33.62 17.63 6.28
C VAL A 287 35.14 17.49 6.24
N MET A 288 35.71 17.82 5.07
CA MET A 288 37.17 17.93 4.94
C MET A 288 37.63 19.28 5.49
N TYR A 289 38.48 19.27 6.51
CA TYR A 289 39.08 20.51 7.00
C TYR A 289 40.19 20.94 6.04
N SER A 290 39.97 21.99 5.23
CA SER A 290 41.06 22.60 4.47
C SER A 290 41.88 23.48 5.41
N ASN A 291 43.17 23.18 5.53
CA ASN A 291 44.11 23.95 6.33
C ASN A 291 44.09 25.42 5.85
N THR A 292 43.54 26.33 6.64
CA THR A 292 43.20 27.72 6.26
C THR A 292 44.41 28.65 6.09
N LEU A 293 45.59 28.14 5.77
CA LEU A 293 46.78 28.96 5.46
C LEU A 293 46.89 29.34 3.97
N ARG A 294 46.04 28.80 3.09
CA ARG A 294 45.87 29.29 1.71
C ARG A 294 44.39 29.18 1.33
N GLY A 295 43.75 30.31 1.04
CA GLY A 295 42.31 30.43 0.82
C GLY A 295 41.76 29.51 -0.27
N ALA A 296 41.33 28.31 0.12
CA ALA A 296 40.58 27.38 -0.72
C ALA A 296 39.33 26.92 0.05
N THR A 297 38.19 27.17 -0.59
CA THR A 297 36.84 26.74 -0.23
C THR A 297 36.81 25.26 0.13
N GLY A 298 36.32 24.92 1.33
CA GLY A 298 36.06 23.53 1.71
C GLY A 298 35.05 22.88 0.77
N VAL A 299 35.35 21.66 0.32
CA VAL A 299 34.44 20.85 -0.50
C VAL A 299 33.57 20.03 0.44
N PHE A 300 32.25 20.25 0.39
CA PHE A 300 31.27 19.42 1.07
C PHE A 300 30.96 18.20 0.19
N LEU A 301 31.20 16.99 0.71
CA LEU A 301 30.80 15.74 0.07
C LEU A 301 29.81 15.02 0.99
N SER A 302 28.53 15.09 0.65
CA SER A 302 27.51 14.23 1.26
C SER A 302 27.69 12.82 0.67
N LEU A 303 28.03 11.85 1.52
CA LEU A 303 28.06 10.44 1.17
C LEU A 303 26.85 9.79 1.83
N ILE A 304 25.90 9.41 0.99
CA ILE A 304 24.71 8.67 1.38
C ILE A 304 24.97 7.23 0.95
N HIS A 305 25.00 6.29 1.90
CA HIS A 305 24.99 4.87 1.54
C HIS A 305 23.70 4.54 0.78
N ILE A 306 23.90 3.89 -0.37
CA ILE A 306 22.88 3.28 -1.24
C ILE A 306 22.15 2.21 -0.43
#